data_AF-A0A1T5EF27-F1
#
_entry.id   AF-A0A1T5EF27-F1
#
_cell.length_a   1.000
_cell.length_b   1.000
_cell.length_c   1.000
_cell.angle_alpha   90.00
_cell.angle_beta   90.00
_cell.angle_gamma   90.00
#
_symmetry.space_group_name_H-M   'P 1'
#
loop_
_entity.id
_entity.type
_entity.pdbx_description
1 polymer ?
#
loop_
_entity_poly.entity_id
_entity_poly.type
_entity_poly.pdbx_seq_one_letter_code
_entity_poly.pdbx_strand_id
1 'polypeptide(L)'
;MIVVVDTNILFSACISPNNHISEILFSPLPNIQRISCYYAMAELFKHQARIVQLSRQPVEAVSTLLYTVMKQVDFLKRNAVDR
;
A
#
# COMPACT_ATOMS: atom_id res chain seq x y z
N MET A 1 8.08 2.13 -16.23
CA MET A 1 8.13 0.72 -15.78
C MET A 1 6.93 0.45 -14.89
N ILE A 2 6.23 -0.67 -15.08
CA ILE A 2 5.10 -1.06 -14.21
C ILE A 2 5.63 -2.02 -13.14
N VAL A 3 5.33 -1.72 -11.88
CA VAL A 3 5.64 -2.57 -10.73
C VAL A 3 4.33 -3.04 -10.13
N VAL A 4 4.11 -4.36 -10.15
CA VAL A 4 2.97 -4.97 -9.46
C VAL A 4 3.35 -5.16 -7.99
N VAL A 5 2.59 -4.54 -7.09
CA VAL A 5 2.83 -4.60 -5.65
C VAL A 5 1.84 -5.59 -5.03
N ASP A 6 2.39 -6.66 -4.46
CA ASP A 6 1.61 -7.65 -3.73
C ASP A 6 1.07 -7.09 -2.40
N THR A 7 -0.08 -7.61 -1.96
CA THR A 7 -0.71 -7.23 -0.69
C THR A 7 0.25 -7.40 0.50
N ASN A 8 1.05 -8.46 0.54
CA ASN A 8 2.01 -8.70 1.63
C ASN A 8 3.13 -7.67 1.66
N ILE A 9 3.54 -7.17 0.50
CA ILE A 9 4.53 -6.10 0.38
C ILE A 9 3.94 -4.79 0.92
N LEU A 10 2.67 -4.49 0.62
CA LEU A 10 1.97 -3.34 1.18
C LEU A 10 1.85 -3.43 2.70
N PHE A 11 1.48 -4.60 3.24
CA PHE A 11 1.43 -4.82 4.69
C PHE A 11 2.80 -4.63 5.34
N SER A 12 3.84 -5.22 4.76
CA SER A 12 5.22 -5.11 5.27
C SER A 12 5.67 -3.66 5.33
N ALA A 13 5.37 -2.87 4.30
CA ALA A 13 5.69 -1.45 4.24
C ALA A 13 4.86 -0.61 5.24
N CYS A 14 3.62 -1.00 5.52
CA CYS A 14 2.78 -0.34 6.52
C CYS A 14 3.19 -0.66 7.96
N ILE A 15 3.65 -1.89 8.22
CA ILE A 15 4.09 -2.35 9.54
C ILE A 15 5.51 -1.86 9.85
N SER A 16 6.38 -1.76 8.84
CA SER A 16 7.77 -1.35 9.00
C SER A 16 8.13 -0.23 8.02
N PRO A 17 7.66 1.01 8.26
CA PRO A 17 7.77 2.12 7.31
C PRO A 17 9.17 2.72 7.15
N ASN A 18 10.19 2.23 7.88
CA ASN A 18 11.57 2.69 7.81
C ASN A 18 12.51 1.69 7.12
N ASN A 19 12.00 0.86 6.19
CA ASN A 19 12.81 -0.11 5.47
C ASN A 19 12.97 0.28 3.99
N HIS A 20 13.94 -0.31 3.29
CA HIS A 20 14.16 -0.02 1.86
C HIS A 20 12.90 -0.23 0.99
N ILE A 21 12.00 -1.14 1.41
CA ILE A 21 10.77 -1.46 0.69
C ILE A 21 9.78 -0.29 0.79
N SER A 22 9.62 0.31 1.97
CA SER A 22 8.74 1.46 2.18
C SER A 22 9.25 2.69 1.43
N GLU A 23 10.56 2.92 1.40
CA GLU A 23 11.15 4.01 0.60
C GLU A 23 10.83 3.86 -0.90
N ILE A 24 10.97 2.65 -1.44
CA ILE A 24 10.66 2.36 -2.85
C ILE A 24 9.17 2.48 -3.14
N LEU A 25 8.29 2.16 -2.19
CA LEU A 25 6.84 2.20 -2.39
C LEU A 25 6.24 3.60 -2.18
N PHE A 26 6.78 4.38 -1.24
CA PHE A 26 6.20 5.64 -0.80
C PHE A 26 6.88 6.87 -1.39
N SER A 27 8.12 6.75 -1.87
CA SER A 27 8.78 7.86 -2.55
C SER A 27 8.21 8.04 -3.96
N PRO A 28 7.89 9.28 -4.40
CA PRO A 28 7.51 9.52 -5.78
C PRO A 28 8.71 9.22 -6.70
N LEU A 29 8.58 8.20 -7.55
CA LEU A 29 9.59 7.83 -8.53
C LEU A 29 8.99 8.06 -9.93
N PRO A 30 9.43 9.10 -10.68
CA PRO A 30 8.72 9.60 -11.86
C PRO A 30 8.57 8.59 -13.01
N ASN A 31 9.37 7.52 -13.01
CA ASN A 31 9.38 6.51 -14.08
C ASN A 31 8.80 5.15 -13.63
N ILE A 32 8.20 5.08 -12.44
CA ILE A 32 7.62 3.86 -11.87
C ILE A 32 6.14 4.06 -11.63
N GLN A 33 5.33 3.28 -12.33
CA GLN A 33 3.92 3.12 -12.01
C GLN A 33 3.76 1.91 -11.11
N ARG A 34 3.16 2.09 -9.92
CA ARG A 34 2.87 1.01 -8.99
C ARG A 34 1.41 0.64 -9.10
N ILE A 35 1.13 -0.64 -9.34
CA ILE A 35 -0.23 -1.15 -9.44
C ILE A 35 -0.45 -2.25 -8.41
N SER A 36 -1.66 -2.34 -7.86
CA SER A 36 -2.10 -3.47 -7.04
C SER A 36 -3.56 -3.79 -7.33
N CYS A 37 -4.05 -4.92 -6.81
CA CYS A 37 -5.44 -5.28 -6.96
C CYS A 37 -6.31 -4.52 -5.96
N TYR A 38 -7.54 -4.18 -6.35
CA TYR A 38 -8.50 -3.53 -5.45
C TYR A 38 -8.72 -4.31 -4.14
N TYR A 39 -8.57 -5.63 -4.17
CA TYR A 39 -8.63 -6.47 -2.97
C TYR A 39 -7.55 -6.11 -1.94
N ALA A 40 -6.34 -5.74 -2.37
CA ALA A 40 -5.27 -5.31 -1.48
C ALA A 40 -5.64 -4.05 -0.70
N MET A 41 -6.32 -3.09 -1.36
CA MET A 41 -6.87 -1.90 -0.69
C MET A 41 -7.85 -2.30 0.41
N ALA A 42 -8.82 -3.15 0.08
CA ALA A 42 -9.84 -3.58 1.04
C ALA A 42 -9.24 -4.27 2.27
N GLU A 43 -8.24 -5.14 2.07
CA GLU A 43 -7.54 -5.83 3.16
C GLU A 43 -6.72 -4.87 4.04
N LEU A 44 -6.04 -3.87 3.46
CA LEU A 44 -5.29 -2.87 4.24
C LEU A 44 -6.21 -2.12 5.22
N PHE A 45 -7.38 -1.67 4.76
CA PHE A 45 -8.33 -0.96 5.62
C PHE A 45 -8.99 -1.88 6.65
N LYS A 46 -9.39 -3.09 6.24
CA LYS A 46 -9.93 -4.11 7.16
C LYS A 46 -8.96 -4.45 8.30
N HIS A 47 -7.66 -4.43 8.02
CA HIS A 47 -6.62 -4.79 8.98
C HIS A 47 -5.90 -3.57 9.59
N GLN A 48 -6.42 -2.34 9.44
CA GLN A 48 -5.80 -1.11 9.94
C GLN A 48 -5.47 -1.18 11.45
N ALA A 49 -6.39 -1.67 12.28
CA ALA A 49 -6.15 -1.79 13.73
C ALA A 49 -4.96 -2.72 14.05
N ARG A 50 -4.80 -3.79 13.28
CA ARG A 50 -3.67 -4.71 13.42
C ARG A 50 -2.37 -4.10 12.92
N ILE A 51 -2.42 -3.29 11.85
CA ILE A 51 -1.26 -2.52 11.37
C ILE A 51 -0.78 -1.56 12.47
N VAL A 52 -1.67 -0.80 13.12
CA VAL A 52 -1.34 0.08 14.26
C VAL A 52 -0.66 -0.69 15.37
N GLN A 53 -1.24 -1.84 15.76
CA GLN A 53 -0.68 -2.67 16.82
C GLN A 53 0.74 -3.16 16.50
N LEU A 54 0.98 -3.58 15.25
CA LEU A 54 2.26 -4.18 14.84
C LEU A 54 3.32 -3.15 14.48
N SER A 55 2.94 -2.00 13.92
CA SER A 55 3.86 -0.92 13.56
C SER A 55 4.38 -0.16 14.77
N ARG A 56 3.69 -0.26 15.92
CA ARG A 56 3.94 0.51 17.14
C ARG A 56 3.92 2.03 16.88
N GLN A 57 3.10 2.46 15.92
CA GLN A 57 2.89 3.86 15.60
C GLN A 57 1.52 4.35 16.09
N PRO A 58 1.36 5.67 16.31
CA PRO A 58 0.05 6.26 16.54
C PRO A 58 -0.92 6.00 15.38
N VAL A 59 -2.22 5.96 15.69
CA VAL A 59 -3.29 5.72 14.70
C VAL A 59 -3.24 6.74 13.57
N GLU A 60 -2.93 7.99 13.91
CA GLU A 60 -2.83 9.12 12.99
C GLU A 60 -1.69 8.89 11.99
N ALA A 61 -0.54 8.42 12.47
CA ALA A 61 0.62 8.14 11.62
C ALA A 61 0.32 6.99 10.64
N VAL A 62 -0.33 5.92 11.10
CA VAL A 62 -0.77 4.82 10.22
C VAL A 62 -1.81 5.29 9.21
N SER A 63 -2.72 6.18 9.60
CA SER A 63 -3.72 6.74 8.69
C SER A 63 -3.08 7.59 7.59
N THR A 64 -2.09 8.42 7.95
CA THR A 64 -1.27 9.16 6.97
C THR A 64 -0.51 8.22 6.04
N LEU A 65 0.03 7.13 6.57
CA LEU A 65 0.74 6.13 5.78
C LEU A 65 -0.16 5.43 4.77
N LEU A 66 -1.33 4.98 5.19
CA LEU A 66 -2.34 4.37 4.31
C LEU A 66 -2.78 5.36 3.23
N TYR A 67 -2.97 6.64 3.57
CA TYR A 67 -3.28 7.68 2.60
C TYR A 67 -2.16 7.84 1.55
N THR A 68 -0.89 7.79 1.96
CA THR A 68 0.25 7.82 1.04
C THR A 68 0.24 6.60 0.11
N VAL A 69 -0.03 5.40 0.62
CA VAL A 69 -0.19 4.18 -0.20
C VAL A 69 -1.27 4.41 -1.26
N MET A 70 -2.43 4.96 -0.88
CA MET A 70 -3.53 5.24 -1.79
C MET A 70 -3.20 6.25 -2.89
N LYS A 71 -2.26 7.17 -2.63
CA LYS A 71 -1.78 8.13 -3.64
C LYS A 71 -0.70 7.57 -4.56
N GLN A 72 0.10 6.63 -4.07
CA GLN A 72 1.29 6.14 -4.77
C GLN A 72 1.06 4.82 -5.51
N VAL A 73 -0.05 4.13 -5.26
CA VAL A 73 -0.41 2.83 -5.84
C VAL A 73 -1.76 2.92 -6.54
N ASP A 74 -1.79 2.59 -7.82
CA ASP A 74 -3.03 2.47 -8.60
C ASP A 74 -3.70 1.12 -8.29
N PHE A 75 -4.86 1.17 -7.63
CA PHE A 75 -5.63 -0.02 -7.30
C PHE A 75 -6.60 -0.38 -8.41
N LEU A 76 -6.21 -1.37 -9.21
CA LEU A 76 -7.00 -1.85 -10.33
C LEU A 76 -8.18 -2.68 -9.82
N LYS A 77 -9.39 -2.26 -10.16
CA LYS A 77 -10.56 -3.14 -10.05
C LYS A 77 -10.38 -4.27 -11.07
N ARG A 78 -10.81 -5.47 -10.69
CA ARG A 78 -11.07 -6.51 -11.68
C ARG A 78 -12.24 -5.98 -12.52
N ASN A 79 -11.94 -5.25 -13.59
CA ASN A 79 -12.90 -5.10 -14.66
C ASN A 79 -13.14 -6.54 -15.11
N ALA A 80 -14.34 -7.05 -14.87
CA ALA A 80 -14.80 -8.23 -15.57
C ALA A 80 -14.47 -7.97 -17.03
N VAL A 81 -13.60 -8.80 -17.60
CA VAL A 81 -13.14 -8.78 -18.98
C VAL A 81 -14.27 -8.20 -19.84
N ASP A 82 -14.07 -7.01 -20.41
CA ASP A 82 -14.89 -6.54 -21.52
C ASP A 82 -14.79 -7.64 -22.57
N ARG A 83 -15.90 -8.36 -22.73
CA ARG A 83 -16.09 -9.37 -23.77
C ARG A 83 -16.57 -8.71 -25.03
#